data_AF-A0A950AYF1-F1
#
_entry.id   AF-A0A950AYF1-F1
#
_cell.length_a   1.000
_cell.length_b   1.000
_cell.length_c   1.000
_cell.angle_alpha   90.00
_cell.angle_beta   90.00
_cell.angle_gamma   90.00
#
_symmetry.space_group_name_H-M   'P 1'
#
loop_
_entity.id
_entity.type
_entity.pdbx_description
1 polymer ?
#
loop_
_entity_poly.entity_id
_entity_poly.type
_entity_poly.pdbx_seq_one_letter_code
_entity_poly.pdbx_strand_id
1 'polypeptide(L)'
;MDATLELTHERVDDVPLLLGFLLKLQLPAILDRHLPPHPLHQGLSNGWLITVWIAYILSRADHRKSPVQAWADGLQHTLEALVGQPIRPVEFSDDRLTLVLKRLADTAAWQSLEADLWHTHCDVYALPVERVRLDATTSCGYHTLTEDGLMQLGHSKDHRPDLAQFKLMAAVAEPTGLFLAGDVHPGNAADDPLYLPLYRRVRTLLGQTGLLYTGDCKMAALETRA
;
A
#
# COMPACT_ATOMS: atom_id res chain seq x y z
N MET A 1 44.20 8.08 -28.89
CA MET A 1 42.81 7.60 -28.74
C MET A 1 42.04 8.78 -28.21
N ASP A 2 41.27 9.45 -29.06
CA ASP A 2 40.40 10.55 -28.61
C ASP A 2 39.32 9.96 -27.71
N ALA A 3 39.29 10.39 -26.46
CA ALA A 3 38.22 10.03 -25.55
C ALA A 3 36.97 10.80 -25.98
N THR A 4 36.01 10.11 -26.59
CA THR A 4 34.69 10.67 -26.88
C THR A 4 33.99 10.95 -25.55
N LEU A 5 33.67 12.22 -25.29
CA LEU A 5 32.89 12.62 -24.11
C LEU A 5 31.41 12.37 -24.40
N GLU A 6 30.79 11.47 -23.64
CA GLU A 6 29.34 11.22 -23.71
C GLU A 6 28.64 12.04 -22.62
N LEU A 7 27.68 12.88 -23.02
CA LEU A 7 26.86 13.68 -22.12
C LEU A 7 25.46 13.07 -22.04
N THR A 8 25.09 12.59 -20.86
CA THR A 8 23.74 12.11 -20.56
C THR A 8 22.99 13.17 -19.75
N HIS A 9 21.67 13.25 -19.94
CA HIS A 9 20.80 14.17 -19.20
C HIS A 9 19.56 13.43 -18.72
N GLU A 10 19.29 13.52 -17.42
CA GLU A 10 18.10 12.97 -16.79
C GLU A 10 17.20 14.11 -16.30
N ARG A 11 15.90 14.05 -16.63
CA ARG A 11 14.92 14.99 -16.10
C ARG A 11 14.35 14.45 -14.80
N VAL A 12 14.88 14.94 -13.69
CA VAL A 12 14.66 14.37 -12.35
C VAL A 12 13.30 14.71 -11.71
N ASP A 13 12.74 15.89 -12.03
CA ASP A 13 11.45 16.38 -11.52
C ASP A 13 11.26 16.19 -9.99
N ASP A 14 10.18 15.55 -9.56
CA ASP A 14 9.76 15.39 -8.16
C ASP A 14 10.27 14.10 -7.49
N VAL A 15 10.96 13.23 -8.24
CA VAL A 15 11.38 11.90 -7.78
C VAL A 15 12.28 11.95 -6.53
N PRO A 16 13.28 12.85 -6.39
CA PRO A 16 14.11 12.92 -5.20
C PRO A 16 13.32 13.35 -3.96
N LEU A 17 12.33 14.22 -4.13
CA LEU A 17 11.48 14.65 -3.02
C LEU A 17 10.61 13.49 -2.53
N LEU A 18 9.99 12.76 -3.47
CA LEU A 18 9.17 11.58 -3.15
C LEU A 18 10.01 10.50 -2.46
N LEU A 19 11.14 10.11 -3.05
CA LEU A 19 12.02 9.10 -2.44
C LEU A 19 12.59 9.57 -1.10
N GLY A 20 13.05 10.82 -1.00
CA GLY A 20 13.52 11.39 0.26
C GLY A 20 12.47 11.35 1.37
N PHE A 21 11.21 11.61 1.04
CA PHE A 21 10.10 11.49 2.00
C PHE A 21 9.86 10.03 2.41
N LEU A 22 9.79 9.10 1.46
CA LEU A 22 9.58 7.67 1.75
C LEU A 22 10.75 7.08 2.57
N LEU A 23 11.98 7.55 2.34
CA LEU A 23 13.16 7.17 3.13
C LEU A 23 13.12 7.74 4.54
N LYS A 24 12.66 8.99 4.71
CA LYS A 24 12.45 9.57 6.04
C LYS A 24 11.42 8.76 6.85
N LEU A 25 10.42 8.20 6.19
CA LEU A 25 9.43 7.27 6.77
C LEU A 25 9.96 5.83 6.93
N GLN A 26 11.22 5.56 6.58
CA GLN A 26 11.87 4.24 6.62
C GLN A 26 11.15 3.15 5.81
N LEU A 27 10.39 3.54 4.79
CA LEU A 27 9.52 2.62 4.05
C LEU A 27 10.25 1.38 3.49
N PRO A 28 11.44 1.48 2.85
CA PRO A 28 12.14 0.29 2.36
C PRO A 28 12.46 -0.72 3.47
N ALA A 29 12.94 -0.25 4.62
CA ALA A 29 13.36 -1.11 5.72
C ALA A 29 12.18 -1.81 6.39
N ILE A 30 11.04 -1.10 6.55
CA ILE A 30 9.80 -1.70 7.06
C ILE A 30 9.31 -2.78 6.10
N LEU A 31 9.25 -2.49 4.81
CA LEU A 31 8.80 -3.44 3.81
C LEU A 31 9.70 -4.67 3.74
N ASP A 32 11.03 -4.52 3.81
CA ASP A 32 11.95 -5.67 3.77
C ASP A 32 11.82 -6.59 4.99
N ARG A 33 11.45 -6.03 6.15
CA ARG A 33 11.18 -6.81 7.38
C ARG A 33 9.97 -7.73 7.22
N HIS A 34 8.90 -7.23 6.60
CA HIS A 34 7.64 -7.98 6.43
C HIS A 34 7.58 -8.76 5.12
N LEU A 35 8.39 -8.40 4.12
CA LEU A 35 8.41 -8.99 2.79
C LEU A 35 9.83 -9.46 2.42
N PRO A 36 10.40 -10.43 3.16
CA PRO A 36 11.79 -10.84 2.97
C PRO A 36 12.02 -11.40 1.54
N PRO A 37 13.13 -11.06 0.86
CA PRO A 37 13.41 -11.52 -0.50
C PRO A 37 13.51 -13.07 -0.56
N HIS A 38 13.22 -13.64 -1.73
CA HIS A 38 13.53 -15.06 -1.94
C HIS A 38 15.05 -15.19 -2.01
N PRO A 39 15.68 -16.24 -1.43
CA PRO A 39 17.15 -16.33 -1.35
C PRO A 39 17.87 -16.26 -2.70
N LEU A 40 17.23 -16.69 -3.79
CA LEU A 40 17.77 -16.63 -5.15
C LEU A 40 17.53 -15.29 -5.87
N HIS A 41 16.77 -14.37 -5.28
CA HIS A 41 16.56 -13.05 -5.87
C HIS A 41 17.83 -12.21 -5.74
N GLN A 42 18.18 -11.54 -6.84
CA GLN A 42 19.32 -10.63 -6.92
C GLN A 42 18.84 -9.24 -7.30
N GLY A 43 19.61 -8.20 -6.96
CA GLY A 43 19.27 -6.82 -7.24
C GLY A 43 18.61 -6.15 -6.04
N LEU A 44 17.59 -5.33 -6.30
CA LEU A 44 16.91 -4.59 -5.24
C LEU A 44 16.17 -5.54 -4.30
N SER A 45 16.15 -5.16 -3.03
CA SER A 45 15.23 -5.74 -2.07
C SER A 45 13.78 -5.40 -2.43
N ASN A 46 12.80 -6.12 -1.85
CA ASN A 46 11.41 -5.85 -2.18
C ASN A 46 11.00 -4.46 -1.68
N GLY A 47 11.51 -4.04 -0.52
CA GLY A 47 11.27 -2.73 0.04
C GLY A 47 11.77 -1.61 -0.87
N TRP A 48 12.98 -1.73 -1.43
CA TRP A 48 13.47 -0.75 -2.40
C TRP A 48 12.68 -0.76 -3.71
N LEU A 49 12.37 -1.95 -4.25
CA LEU A 49 11.55 -2.10 -5.46
C LEU A 49 10.18 -1.42 -5.30
N ILE A 50 9.47 -1.70 -4.20
CA ILE A 50 8.16 -1.12 -3.91
C ILE A 50 8.28 0.39 -3.68
N THR A 51 9.32 0.85 -2.96
CA THR A 51 9.50 2.27 -2.66
C THR A 51 9.71 3.09 -3.93
N VAL A 52 10.56 2.62 -4.86
CA VAL A 52 10.76 3.28 -6.16
C VAL A 52 9.50 3.20 -7.01
N TRP A 53 8.78 2.07 -6.96
CA TRP A 53 7.52 1.94 -7.70
C TRP A 53 6.42 2.88 -7.17
N ILE A 54 6.32 3.11 -5.86
CA ILE A 54 5.41 4.13 -5.29
C ILE A 54 5.81 5.53 -5.78
N ALA A 55 7.11 5.85 -5.83
CA ALA A 55 7.57 7.13 -6.37
C ALA A 55 7.17 7.30 -7.85
N TYR A 56 7.27 6.24 -8.67
CA TYR A 56 6.74 6.24 -10.04
C TYR A 56 5.24 6.53 -10.07
N ILE A 57 4.44 5.81 -9.28
CA ILE A 57 2.98 5.96 -9.27
C ILE A 57 2.59 7.41 -8.95
N LEU A 58 3.24 8.01 -7.95
CA LEU A 58 2.96 9.38 -7.53
C LEU A 58 3.44 10.43 -8.54
N SER A 59 4.66 10.28 -9.06
CA SER A 59 5.26 11.21 -10.02
C SER A 59 4.53 11.20 -11.38
N ARG A 60 4.10 10.02 -11.82
CA ARG A 60 3.49 9.82 -13.14
C ARG A 60 1.97 9.76 -13.12
N ALA A 61 1.36 9.70 -11.94
CA ALA A 61 -0.05 9.40 -11.77
C ALA A 61 -0.50 8.15 -12.56
N ASP A 62 0.38 7.15 -12.63
CA ASP A 62 0.18 5.94 -13.43
C ASP A 62 0.52 4.69 -12.60
N HIS A 63 -0.45 3.80 -12.45
CA HIS A 63 -0.30 2.56 -11.67
C HIS A 63 0.04 1.35 -12.52
N ARG A 64 0.13 1.50 -13.85
CA ARG A 64 0.49 0.39 -14.75
C ARG A 64 1.93 -0.02 -14.50
N LYS A 65 2.18 -1.33 -14.53
CA LYS A 65 3.51 -1.94 -14.37
C LYS A 65 4.38 -1.82 -15.63
N SER A 66 3.78 -1.94 -16.82
CA SER A 66 4.51 -1.99 -18.09
C SER A 66 5.41 -0.78 -18.39
N PRO A 67 5.11 0.47 -18.00
CA PRO A 67 5.99 1.61 -18.30
C PRO A 67 7.12 1.81 -17.27
N VAL A 68 7.09 1.10 -16.13
CA VAL A 68 7.97 1.39 -14.99
C VAL A 68 9.44 1.15 -15.34
N GLN A 69 9.76 0.06 -16.06
CA GLN A 69 11.14 -0.22 -16.49
C GLN A 69 11.69 0.90 -17.37
N ALA A 70 10.97 1.28 -18.42
CA ALA A 70 11.42 2.34 -19.33
C ALA A 70 11.56 3.69 -18.63
N TRP A 71 10.69 3.97 -17.65
CA TRP A 71 10.81 5.16 -16.80
C TRP A 71 12.07 5.11 -15.93
N ALA A 72 12.34 3.97 -15.28
CA ALA A 72 13.52 3.81 -14.43
C ALA A 72 14.84 3.88 -15.23
N ASP A 73 14.87 3.29 -16.43
CA ASP A 73 16.02 3.35 -17.34
C ASP A 73 16.35 4.80 -17.76
N GLY A 74 15.34 5.66 -17.87
CA GLY A 74 15.51 7.10 -18.15
C GLY A 74 15.98 7.95 -16.97
N LEU A 75 16.07 7.35 -15.77
CA LEU A 75 16.45 7.99 -14.51
C LEU A 75 17.51 7.18 -13.75
N GLN A 76 18.24 6.32 -14.44
CA GLN A 76 19.09 5.32 -13.81
C GLN A 76 20.12 5.93 -12.85
N HIS A 77 20.84 6.98 -13.28
CA HIS A 77 21.85 7.62 -12.45
C HIS A 77 21.24 8.24 -11.19
N THR A 78 20.12 8.94 -11.34
CA THR A 78 19.38 9.54 -10.24
C THR A 78 18.89 8.48 -9.25
N LEU A 79 18.28 7.40 -9.74
CA LEU A 79 17.77 6.34 -8.88
C LEU A 79 18.91 5.60 -8.18
N GLU A 80 19.99 5.25 -8.87
CA GLU A 80 21.16 4.62 -8.25
C GLU A 80 21.80 5.50 -7.17
N ALA A 81 21.87 6.82 -7.40
CA ALA A 81 22.37 7.77 -6.40
C ALA A 81 21.47 7.86 -5.16
N LEU A 82 20.14 7.84 -5.33
CA LEU A 82 19.18 7.92 -4.22
C LEU A 82 19.03 6.59 -3.47
N VAL A 83 19.08 5.47 -4.18
CA VAL A 83 19.02 4.12 -3.60
C VAL A 83 20.36 3.75 -2.95
N GLY A 84 21.47 4.26 -3.48
CA GLY A 84 22.82 3.99 -2.97
C GLY A 84 23.40 2.66 -3.44
N GLN A 85 22.84 2.05 -4.50
CA GLN A 85 23.38 0.84 -5.12
C GLN A 85 23.03 0.78 -6.62
N PRO A 86 23.79 0.01 -7.42
CA PRO A 86 23.49 -0.19 -8.84
C PRO A 86 22.13 -0.84 -9.06
N ILE A 87 21.42 -0.42 -10.11
CA ILE A 87 20.12 -0.96 -10.51
C ILE A 87 20.32 -1.81 -11.76
N ARG A 88 19.78 -3.02 -11.74
CA ARG A 88 19.93 -3.96 -12.86
C ARG A 88 18.98 -3.57 -14.00
N PRO A 89 19.32 -3.87 -15.27
CA PRO A 89 18.48 -3.52 -16.42
C PRO A 89 17.08 -4.15 -16.46
N VAL A 90 16.77 -5.13 -15.60
CA VAL A 90 15.46 -5.82 -15.55
C VAL A 90 14.77 -5.68 -14.20
N GLU A 91 15.28 -4.78 -13.36
CA GLU A 91 14.87 -4.65 -11.97
C GLU A 91 13.43 -4.17 -11.80
N PHE A 92 12.90 -3.44 -12.78
CA PHE A 92 11.55 -2.88 -12.78
C PHE A 92 10.66 -3.50 -13.87
N SER A 93 11.03 -4.70 -14.35
CA SER A 93 10.24 -5.44 -15.33
C SER A 93 8.86 -5.79 -14.80
N ASP A 94 7.88 -5.94 -15.70
CA ASP A 94 6.50 -6.30 -15.32
C ASP A 94 6.45 -7.60 -14.51
N ASP A 95 7.28 -8.58 -14.85
CA ASP A 95 7.42 -9.85 -14.12
C ASP A 95 7.93 -9.63 -12.70
N ARG A 96 8.96 -8.78 -12.52
CA ARG A 96 9.54 -8.47 -11.21
C ARG A 96 8.53 -7.75 -10.31
N LEU A 97 7.77 -6.81 -10.86
CA LEU A 97 6.67 -6.13 -10.17
C LEU A 97 5.52 -7.10 -9.85
N THR A 98 5.22 -8.04 -10.75
CA THR A 98 4.20 -9.08 -10.48
C THR A 98 4.60 -9.98 -9.33
N LEU A 99 5.88 -10.37 -9.24
CA LEU A 99 6.37 -11.18 -8.13
C LEU A 99 6.26 -10.46 -6.78
N VAL A 100 6.47 -9.14 -6.74
CA VAL A 100 6.32 -8.39 -5.48
C VAL A 100 4.85 -8.24 -5.08
N LEU A 101 3.93 -8.07 -6.05
CA LEU A 101 2.49 -8.08 -5.78
C LEU A 101 2.02 -9.40 -5.15
N LYS A 102 2.56 -10.55 -5.59
CA LYS A 102 2.25 -11.84 -4.97
C LYS A 102 2.66 -11.92 -3.50
N ARG A 103 3.72 -11.21 -3.11
CA ARG A 103 4.17 -11.14 -1.71
C ARG A 103 3.31 -10.18 -0.91
N LEU A 104 2.96 -9.04 -1.49
CA LEU A 104 2.01 -8.10 -0.90
C LEU A 104 0.63 -8.73 -0.72
N ALA A 105 0.27 -9.79 -1.45
CA ALA A 105 -0.97 -10.52 -1.25
C ALA A 105 -0.95 -11.45 -0.01
N ASP A 106 0.17 -11.58 0.70
CA ASP A 106 0.23 -12.36 1.94
C ASP A 106 -0.44 -11.61 3.10
N THR A 107 -1.72 -11.93 3.31
CA THR A 107 -2.54 -11.33 4.38
C THR A 107 -1.98 -11.55 5.79
N ALA A 108 -1.15 -12.58 6.01
CA ALA A 108 -0.56 -12.83 7.33
C ALA A 108 0.43 -11.72 7.74
N ALA A 109 1.04 -11.03 6.76
CA ALA A 109 1.99 -9.95 7.00
C ALA A 109 1.32 -8.57 7.16
N TRP A 110 0.06 -8.40 6.74
CA TRP A 110 -0.57 -7.07 6.67
C TRP A 110 -0.69 -6.39 8.02
N GLN A 111 -1.11 -7.13 9.05
CA GLN A 111 -1.38 -6.52 10.34
C GLN A 111 -0.11 -5.99 11.01
N SER A 112 0.97 -6.77 10.97
CA SER A 112 2.26 -6.36 11.51
C SER A 112 2.91 -5.27 10.66
N LEU A 113 2.75 -5.33 9.33
CA LEU A 113 3.22 -4.28 8.42
C LEU A 113 2.53 -2.93 8.70
N GLU A 114 1.20 -2.91 8.76
CA GLU A 114 0.43 -1.70 9.03
C GLU A 114 0.75 -1.12 10.42
N ALA A 115 0.98 -1.99 11.42
CA ALA A 115 1.41 -1.56 12.74
C ALA A 115 2.79 -0.89 12.73
N ASP A 116 3.77 -1.52 12.07
CA ASP A 116 5.12 -0.96 11.96
C ASP A 116 5.14 0.35 11.17
N LEU A 117 4.33 0.46 10.11
CA LEU A 117 4.15 1.71 9.35
C LEU A 117 3.61 2.81 10.27
N TRP A 118 2.54 2.54 11.00
CA TRP A 118 1.93 3.51 11.90
C TRP A 118 2.91 3.99 12.98
N HIS A 119 3.58 3.06 13.68
CA HIS A 119 4.54 3.42 14.73
C HIS A 119 5.71 4.22 14.18
N THR A 120 6.28 3.80 13.05
CA THR A 120 7.40 4.54 12.44
C THR A 120 6.98 5.93 11.98
N HIS A 121 5.76 6.10 11.45
CA HIS A 121 5.26 7.43 11.08
C HIS A 121 5.11 8.33 12.32
N CYS A 122 4.68 7.77 13.46
CA CYS A 122 4.60 8.50 14.74
C CYS A 122 5.98 8.86 15.33
N ASP A 123 7.01 8.05 15.07
CA ASP A 123 8.38 8.37 15.48
C ASP A 123 8.95 9.57 14.69
N VAL A 124 8.52 9.72 13.44
CA VAL A 124 8.97 10.80 12.54
C VAL A 124 8.14 12.08 12.72
N TYR A 125 6.84 11.94 12.95
CA TYR A 125 5.90 13.05 13.05
C TYR A 125 5.01 12.90 14.29
N ALA A 126 4.75 14.00 14.97
CA ALA A 126 3.72 14.05 16.00
C ALA A 126 2.33 13.97 15.34
N LEU A 127 1.78 12.76 15.23
CA LEU A 127 0.49 12.50 14.61
C LEU A 127 -0.62 12.49 15.68
N PRO A 128 -1.47 13.53 15.76
CA PRO A 128 -2.60 13.51 16.68
C PRO A 128 -3.63 12.46 16.26
N VAL A 129 -4.15 11.73 17.25
CA VAL A 129 -5.30 10.84 17.08
C VAL A 129 -6.35 11.25 18.10
N GLU A 130 -7.32 12.04 17.65
CA GLU A 130 -8.45 12.45 18.48
C GLU A 130 -9.60 11.46 18.37
N ARG A 131 -9.79 10.93 17.16
CA ARG A 131 -10.90 10.04 16.78
C ARG A 131 -10.43 9.06 15.72
N VAL A 132 -11.15 7.97 15.56
CA VAL A 132 -10.94 6.99 14.49
C VAL A 132 -12.20 6.91 13.65
N ARG A 133 -12.06 7.08 12.34
CA ARG A 133 -13.17 6.89 11.40
C ARG A 133 -13.04 5.54 10.73
N LEU A 134 -14.11 4.76 10.76
CA LEU A 134 -14.20 3.49 10.06
C LEU A 134 -15.28 3.57 8.99
N ASP A 135 -14.95 3.09 7.79
CA ASP A 135 -15.92 3.01 6.70
C ASP A 135 -15.58 1.85 5.76
N ALA A 136 -16.61 1.31 5.11
CA ALA A 136 -16.49 0.25 4.13
C ALA A 136 -16.72 0.79 2.71
N THR A 137 -15.72 0.62 1.85
CA THR A 137 -15.84 0.90 0.42
C THR A 137 -15.79 -0.39 -0.39
N THR A 138 -16.41 -0.37 -1.56
CA THR A 138 -16.34 -1.45 -2.54
C THR A 138 -15.46 -1.04 -3.71
N SER A 139 -14.85 -2.02 -4.37
CA SER A 139 -14.28 -1.85 -5.71
C SER A 139 -14.65 -3.05 -6.55
N CYS A 140 -15.11 -2.81 -7.77
CA CYS A 140 -15.55 -3.85 -8.70
C CYS A 140 -14.66 -3.94 -9.95
N GLY A 141 -14.66 -5.11 -10.60
CA GLY A 141 -13.90 -5.32 -11.83
C GLY A 141 -14.33 -6.57 -12.60
N TYR A 142 -13.70 -6.75 -13.76
CA TYR A 142 -13.95 -7.87 -14.67
C TYR A 142 -13.18 -9.13 -14.24
N HIS A 143 -13.52 -9.66 -13.07
CA HIS A 143 -12.88 -10.85 -12.52
C HIS A 143 -13.74 -12.10 -12.76
N THR A 144 -13.07 -13.21 -13.05
CA THR A 144 -13.70 -14.53 -13.02
C THR A 144 -14.04 -14.88 -11.58
N LEU A 145 -15.31 -15.21 -11.33
CA LEU A 145 -15.76 -15.67 -10.02
C LEU A 145 -15.14 -17.03 -9.71
N THR A 146 -14.67 -17.19 -8.47
CA THR A 146 -14.26 -18.49 -7.93
C THR A 146 -15.08 -18.76 -6.69
N GLU A 147 -15.44 -20.03 -6.46
CA GLU A 147 -16.06 -20.45 -5.20
C GLU A 147 -15.16 -20.02 -4.03
N ASP A 148 -15.75 -19.44 -2.99
CA ASP A 148 -15.07 -18.87 -1.81
C ASP A 148 -13.96 -17.85 -2.10
N GLY A 149 -13.91 -17.29 -3.31
CA GLY A 149 -12.96 -16.26 -3.71
C GLY A 149 -13.24 -14.89 -3.11
N LEU A 150 -12.26 -13.98 -3.19
CA LEU A 150 -12.42 -12.59 -2.76
C LEU A 150 -13.37 -11.79 -3.67
N MET A 151 -13.24 -11.94 -4.98
CA MET A 151 -14.08 -11.22 -5.94
C MET A 151 -15.43 -11.93 -6.08
N GLN A 152 -16.48 -11.35 -5.50
CA GLN A 152 -17.82 -11.93 -5.46
C GLN A 152 -18.89 -10.94 -5.90
N LEU A 153 -20.03 -11.44 -6.37
CA LEU A 153 -21.21 -10.62 -6.61
C LEU A 153 -21.85 -10.21 -5.28
N GLY A 154 -22.25 -8.96 -5.15
CA GLY A 154 -22.94 -8.47 -3.96
C GLY A 154 -23.72 -7.20 -4.26
N HIS A 155 -24.20 -6.53 -3.21
CA HIS A 155 -24.86 -5.23 -3.37
C HIS A 155 -23.84 -4.19 -3.86
N SER A 156 -23.99 -3.72 -5.10
CA SER A 156 -23.07 -2.77 -5.73
C SER A 156 -23.49 -1.33 -5.42
N LYS A 157 -22.60 -0.57 -4.77
CA LYS A 157 -22.77 0.89 -4.55
C LYS A 157 -22.53 1.69 -5.84
N ASP A 158 -21.85 1.10 -6.83
CA ASP A 158 -21.51 1.71 -8.13
C ASP A 158 -22.53 1.42 -9.24
N HIS A 159 -23.71 0.86 -8.87
CA HIS A 159 -24.76 0.45 -9.83
C HIS A 159 -24.28 -0.56 -10.89
N ARG A 160 -23.31 -1.42 -10.54
CA ARG A 160 -22.77 -2.49 -11.39
C ARG A 160 -22.93 -3.87 -10.72
N PRO A 161 -24.17 -4.36 -10.52
CA PRO A 161 -24.42 -5.65 -9.91
C PRO A 161 -23.93 -6.83 -10.76
N ASP A 162 -23.58 -6.58 -12.03
CA ASP A 162 -23.00 -7.54 -12.97
C ASP A 162 -21.51 -7.80 -12.71
N LEU A 163 -20.82 -6.94 -11.96
CA LEU A 163 -19.40 -7.05 -11.72
C LEU A 163 -19.08 -7.68 -10.37
N ALA A 164 -18.06 -8.55 -10.38
CA ALA A 164 -17.46 -9.05 -9.16
C ALA A 164 -16.79 -7.89 -8.39
N GLN A 165 -16.97 -7.86 -7.08
CA GLN A 165 -16.43 -6.82 -6.21
C GLN A 165 -15.71 -7.41 -4.99
N PHE A 166 -14.90 -6.59 -4.35
CA PHE A 166 -14.41 -6.82 -2.99
C PHE A 166 -14.78 -5.62 -2.11
N LYS A 167 -14.67 -5.80 -0.80
CA LYS A 167 -14.89 -4.76 0.21
C LYS A 167 -13.60 -4.46 0.94
N LEU A 168 -13.30 -3.19 1.12
CA LEU A 168 -12.25 -2.71 2.00
C LEU A 168 -12.92 -2.03 3.19
N MET A 169 -12.75 -2.60 4.38
CA MET A 169 -13.06 -1.94 5.64
C MET A 169 -11.80 -1.21 6.08
N ALA A 170 -11.85 0.12 6.15
CA ALA A 170 -10.70 0.95 6.47
C ALA A 170 -10.90 1.69 7.79
N ALA A 171 -9.81 1.90 8.53
CA ALA A 171 -9.76 2.77 9.68
C ALA A 171 -8.72 3.86 9.45
N VAL A 172 -9.12 5.11 9.69
CA VAL A 172 -8.25 6.28 9.53
C VAL A 172 -8.24 7.12 10.81
N ALA A 173 -7.09 7.71 11.12
CA ALA A 173 -6.93 8.63 12.24
C ALA A 173 -7.48 10.03 11.88
N GLU A 174 -8.27 10.63 12.77
CA GLU A 174 -8.64 12.04 12.68
C GLU A 174 -7.78 12.88 13.66
N PRO A 175 -7.40 14.12 13.28
CA PRO A 175 -7.83 14.87 12.09
C PRO A 175 -6.99 14.64 10.82
N THR A 176 -5.94 13.82 10.86
CA THR A 176 -4.95 13.72 9.77
C THR A 176 -5.44 12.99 8.53
N GLY A 177 -6.46 12.14 8.67
CA GLY A 177 -6.92 11.23 7.62
C GLY A 177 -5.94 10.10 7.31
N LEU A 178 -4.92 9.89 8.15
CA LEU A 178 -3.90 8.86 7.92
C LEU A 178 -4.47 7.47 8.14
N PHE A 179 -4.10 6.55 7.25
CA PHE A 179 -4.52 5.16 7.31
C PHE A 179 -3.88 4.46 8.51
N LEU A 180 -4.72 3.83 9.34
CA LEU A 180 -4.30 3.05 10.51
C LEU A 180 -4.24 1.57 10.18
N ALA A 181 -5.34 1.06 9.61
CA ALA A 181 -5.47 -0.34 9.29
C ALA A 181 -6.59 -0.57 8.26
N GLY A 182 -6.49 -1.67 7.52
CA GLY A 182 -7.58 -2.15 6.67
C GLY A 182 -7.73 -3.66 6.67
N ASP A 183 -8.95 -4.10 6.43
CA ASP A 183 -9.30 -5.50 6.20
C ASP A 183 -10.03 -5.62 4.85
N VAL A 184 -9.67 -6.64 4.07
CA VAL A 184 -10.24 -6.90 2.75
C VAL A 184 -11.16 -8.11 2.84
N HIS A 185 -12.41 -7.94 2.40
CA HIS A 185 -13.47 -8.93 2.51
C HIS A 185 -14.10 -9.26 1.16
N PRO A 186 -14.68 -10.46 1.01
CA PRO A 186 -15.44 -10.82 -0.18
C PRO A 186 -16.57 -9.83 -0.49
N GLY A 187 -16.84 -9.61 -1.77
CA GLY A 187 -17.85 -8.64 -2.23
C GLY A 187 -19.28 -8.88 -1.74
N ASN A 188 -19.59 -10.11 -1.34
CA ASN A 188 -20.87 -10.54 -0.79
C ASN A 188 -20.95 -10.46 0.74
N ALA A 189 -19.88 -10.09 1.44
CA ALA A 189 -19.91 -9.92 2.89
C ALA A 189 -20.87 -8.79 3.30
N ALA A 190 -21.58 -8.91 4.42
CA ALA A 190 -22.35 -7.81 4.99
C ALA A 190 -21.41 -6.77 5.63
N ASP A 191 -21.81 -5.49 5.68
CA ASP A 191 -20.99 -4.41 6.26
C ASP A 191 -21.02 -4.43 7.81
N ASP A 192 -22.18 -4.73 8.39
CA ASP A 192 -22.45 -4.73 9.82
C ASP A 192 -21.38 -5.48 10.68
N PRO A 193 -20.95 -6.72 10.33
CA PRO A 193 -19.97 -7.46 11.12
C PRO A 193 -18.51 -6.98 10.93
N LEU A 194 -18.22 -6.09 9.98
CA LEU A 194 -16.84 -5.70 9.63
C LEU A 194 -16.23 -4.69 10.61
N TYR A 195 -17.08 -3.93 11.32
CA TYR A 195 -16.65 -2.87 12.22
C TYR A 195 -15.89 -3.39 13.45
N LEU A 196 -16.43 -4.40 14.13
CA LEU A 196 -15.92 -4.84 15.43
C LEU A 196 -14.51 -5.47 15.35
N PRO A 197 -14.18 -6.32 14.36
CA PRO A 197 -12.82 -6.82 14.17
C PRO A 197 -11.80 -5.68 13.97
N LEU A 198 -12.08 -4.76 13.04
CA LEU A 198 -11.16 -3.66 12.74
C LEU A 198 -11.04 -2.69 13.92
N TYR A 199 -12.14 -2.39 14.61
CA TYR A 199 -12.13 -1.60 15.85
C TYR A 199 -11.19 -2.19 16.90
N ARG A 200 -11.30 -3.49 17.20
CA ARG A 200 -10.47 -4.17 18.21
C ARG A 200 -9.00 -4.14 17.81
N ARG A 201 -8.71 -4.35 16.53
CA ARG A 201 -7.36 -4.29 15.98
C ARG A 201 -6.75 -2.89 16.12
N VAL A 202 -7.47 -1.85 15.71
CA VAL A 202 -7.02 -0.46 15.81
C VAL A 202 -6.84 -0.03 17.27
N ARG A 203 -7.72 -0.46 18.17
CA ARG A 203 -7.57 -0.19 19.60
C ARG A 203 -6.28 -0.79 20.16
N THR A 204 -5.94 -2.01 19.76
CA THR A 204 -4.66 -2.64 20.14
C THR A 204 -3.47 -1.89 19.55
N LEU A 205 -3.53 -1.52 18.26
CA LEU A 205 -2.49 -0.75 17.57
C LEU A 205 -2.19 0.58 18.25
N LEU A 206 -3.24 1.35 18.57
CA LEU A 206 -3.10 2.67 19.18
C LEU A 206 -2.71 2.59 20.66
N GLY A 207 -3.06 1.50 21.35
CA GLY A 207 -2.78 1.33 22.79
C GLY A 207 -3.49 2.37 23.68
N GLN A 208 -4.51 3.05 23.15
CA GLN A 208 -5.23 4.14 23.84
C GLN A 208 -6.65 3.73 24.23
N THR A 209 -7.12 4.28 25.34
CA THR A 209 -8.50 4.14 25.82
C THR A 209 -9.23 5.48 25.75
N GLY A 210 -10.55 5.45 25.52
CA GLY A 210 -11.37 6.67 25.50
C GLY A 210 -11.41 7.40 24.16
N LEU A 211 -10.87 6.80 23.09
CA LEU A 211 -11.02 7.31 21.73
C LEU A 211 -12.46 7.13 21.24
N LEU A 212 -12.97 8.16 20.55
CA LEU A 212 -14.24 8.08 19.85
C LEU A 212 -14.03 7.43 18.48
N TYR A 213 -14.83 6.40 18.20
CA TYR A 213 -14.88 5.74 16.90
C TYR A 213 -16.18 6.11 16.20
N THR A 214 -16.08 6.51 14.93
CA THR A 214 -17.20 6.97 14.12
C THR A 214 -17.32 6.17 12.85
N GLY A 215 -18.53 5.79 12.47
CA GLY A 215 -18.84 5.09 11.23
C GLY A 215 -20.24 5.45 10.73
N ASP A 216 -20.69 4.80 9.65
CA ASP A 216 -22.02 5.02 9.11
C ASP A 216 -23.11 4.31 9.93
N CYS A 217 -24.37 4.32 9.43
CA CYS A 217 -25.49 3.72 10.15
C CYS A 217 -25.36 2.21 10.36
N LYS A 218 -24.51 1.50 9.60
CA LYS A 218 -24.26 0.06 9.75
C LYS A 218 -23.48 -0.25 11.02
N MET A 219 -22.72 0.71 11.54
CA MET A 219 -22.06 0.61 12.84
C MET A 219 -23.06 0.50 14.01
N ALA A 220 -24.33 0.88 13.82
CA ALA A 220 -25.36 0.80 14.85
C ALA A 220 -25.89 -0.62 15.14
N ALA A 221 -25.34 -1.65 14.47
CA ALA A 221 -25.65 -3.05 14.73
C ALA A 221 -25.47 -3.42 16.22
N LEU A 222 -26.33 -4.32 16.72
CA LEU A 222 -26.37 -4.67 18.14
C LEU A 222 -25.02 -5.20 18.65
N GLU A 223 -24.36 -6.04 17.86
CA GLU A 223 -23.06 -6.62 18.21
C GLU A 223 -21.94 -5.58 18.36
N THR A 224 -21.99 -4.49 17.59
CA THR A 224 -21.03 -3.39 17.69
C THR A 224 -21.27 -2.52 18.93
N ARG A 225 -22.51 -2.50 19.44
CA ARG A 225 -22.95 -1.69 20.59
C ARG A 225 -22.89 -2.43 21.93
N ALA A 226 -22.84 -3.77 21.91
CA ALA A 226 -22.80 -4.63 23.09
C ALA A 226 -21.41 -4.68 23.71
#